data_AF-A0A257G738-F1
#
_entry.id   AF-A0A257G738-F1
#
_cell.length_a   1.000
_cell.length_b   1.000
_cell.length_c   1.000
_cell.angle_alpha   90.00
_cell.angle_beta   90.00
_cell.angle_gamma   90.00
#
_symmetry.space_group_name_H-M   'P 1'
#
loop_
_entity.id
_entity.type
_entity.pdbx_description
1 polymer ?
#
loop_
_entity_poly.entity_id
_entity_poly.type
_entity_poly.pdbx_seq_one_letter_code
_entity_poly.pdbx_strand_id
1 'polypeptide(L)'
;MGYDRITITNNSIAGLYPQGIACYNCRDSLVSGNVVTSLAGAQWRVSVNVVGGSNNIVTNNSIGPVNKALATPLIYYSVVQTATGPELVVDGLAVADVPEPAAWQMLLMGFGMIGGAVRHHNRRLARG
;
A
#
# COMPACT_ATOMS: atom_id res chain seq x y z
N MET A 1 -10.93 -2.23 -26.31
CA MET A 1 -10.97 -0.95 -25.58
C MET A 1 -9.59 -0.74 -24.99
N GLY A 2 -9.01 0.46 -25.13
CA GLY A 2 -7.64 0.77 -24.73
C GLY A 2 -7.60 2.12 -24.01
N TYR A 3 -6.45 2.47 -23.45
CA TYR A 3 -6.25 3.71 -22.70
C TYR A 3 -5.33 4.66 -23.47
N ASP A 4 -5.62 5.96 -23.44
CA ASP A 4 -4.84 6.95 -24.19
C ASP A 4 -4.16 7.93 -23.23
N ARG A 5 -2.92 8.32 -23.57
CA ARG A 5 -2.17 9.39 -22.89
C ARG A 5 -1.98 9.15 -21.39
N ILE A 6 -1.65 7.91 -21.02
CA ILE A 6 -1.26 7.56 -19.65
C ILE A 6 0.23 7.84 -19.45
N THR A 7 0.58 8.49 -18.35
CA THR A 7 1.98 8.73 -17.95
C THR A 7 2.26 8.05 -16.62
N ILE A 8 3.21 7.11 -16.61
CA ILE A 8 3.67 6.39 -15.41
C ILE A 8 5.19 6.53 -15.36
N THR A 9 5.71 7.39 -14.50
CA THR A 9 7.14 7.70 -14.47
C THR A 9 7.75 7.79 -13.09
N ASN A 10 9.02 7.36 -12.97
CA ASN A 10 9.82 7.52 -11.76
C ASN A 10 9.19 6.89 -10.49
N ASN A 11 8.45 5.79 -10.66
CA ASN A 11 7.84 5.08 -9.53
C ASN A 11 8.70 3.90 -9.07
N SER A 12 8.65 3.61 -7.77
CA SER A 12 9.12 2.35 -7.19
C SER A 12 7.91 1.50 -6.81
N ILE A 13 7.73 0.36 -7.47
CA ILE A 13 6.56 -0.51 -7.30
C ILE A 13 7.03 -1.87 -6.83
N ALA A 14 6.47 -2.37 -5.73
CA ALA A 14 6.73 -3.70 -5.21
C ALA A 14 5.47 -4.58 -5.34
N GLY A 15 5.64 -5.83 -5.78
CA GLY A 15 4.50 -6.72 -6.01
C GLY A 15 4.81 -8.20 -5.78
N LEU A 16 3.75 -8.98 -5.56
CA LEU A 16 3.77 -10.44 -5.48
C LEU A 16 3.39 -11.12 -6.82
N TYR A 17 2.80 -10.36 -7.73
CA TYR A 17 2.29 -10.82 -9.02
C TYR A 17 3.16 -10.32 -10.18
N PRO A 18 3.24 -11.06 -11.30
CA PRO A 18 4.18 -10.76 -12.39
C PRO A 18 3.99 -9.38 -13.04
N GLN A 19 2.84 -8.74 -12.88
CA GLN A 19 2.50 -7.49 -13.56
C GLN A 19 2.58 -6.31 -12.58
N GLY A 20 3.72 -5.63 -12.52
CA GLY A 20 3.90 -4.44 -11.68
C GLY A 20 3.32 -3.20 -12.34
N ILE A 21 3.64 -3.01 -13.62
CA ILE A 21 2.97 -2.03 -14.49
C ILE A 21 2.47 -2.81 -15.70
N ALA A 22 1.17 -2.74 -15.98
CA ALA A 22 0.58 -3.35 -17.15
C ALA A 22 -0.26 -2.34 -17.93
N CYS A 23 0.00 -2.21 -19.22
CA CYS A 23 -0.76 -1.35 -20.12
C CYS A 23 -1.12 -2.15 -21.38
N TYR A 24 -2.39 -2.55 -21.50
CA TYR A 24 -2.89 -3.31 -22.65
C TYR A 24 -3.66 -2.39 -23.60
N ASN A 25 -3.29 -2.39 -24.89
CA ASN A 25 -3.85 -1.52 -25.93
C ASN A 25 -3.73 -0.01 -25.61
N CYS A 26 -2.63 0.39 -24.98
CA CYS A 26 -2.42 1.80 -24.67
C CYS A 26 -1.96 2.59 -25.90
N ARG A 27 -2.33 3.86 -26.01
CA ARG A 27 -1.87 4.75 -27.09
C ARG A 27 -1.30 6.04 -26.55
N ASP A 28 -0.29 6.57 -27.23
CA ASP A 28 0.35 7.85 -26.91
C ASP A 28 0.76 7.96 -25.43
N SER A 29 1.20 6.84 -24.83
CA SER A 29 1.46 6.72 -23.39
C SER A 29 2.95 6.63 -23.08
N LEU A 30 3.35 7.15 -21.92
CA LEU A 30 4.74 7.17 -21.45
C LEU A 30 4.89 6.32 -20.20
N VAL A 31 5.75 5.30 -20.25
CA VAL A 31 6.17 4.49 -19.10
C VAL A 31 7.68 4.59 -18.97
N SER A 32 8.19 5.43 -18.05
CA SER A 32 9.63 5.73 -18.00
C SER A 32 10.23 5.88 -16.61
N GLY A 33 11.43 5.35 -16.40
CA GLY A 33 12.15 5.56 -15.13
C GLY A 33 11.58 4.77 -13.94
N ASN A 34 10.72 3.78 -14.18
CA ASN A 34 10.12 3.01 -13.08
C ASN A 34 11.03 1.85 -12.65
N VAL A 35 11.06 1.57 -11.36
CA VAL A 35 11.71 0.40 -10.76
C VAL A 35 10.62 -0.55 -10.25
N VAL A 36 10.53 -1.75 -10.83
CA VAL A 36 9.60 -2.78 -10.36
C VAL A 36 10.35 -3.86 -9.59
N THR A 37 9.88 -4.20 -8.40
CA THR A 37 10.57 -5.10 -7.48
C THR A 37 9.66 -6.25 -7.07
N SER A 38 10.20 -7.47 -7.10
CA SER A 38 9.48 -8.66 -6.61
C SER A 38 9.63 -8.77 -5.10
N LEU A 39 8.51 -8.89 -4.41
CA LEU A 39 8.48 -9.15 -2.97
C LEU A 39 8.85 -10.60 -2.65
N ALA A 40 9.28 -10.86 -1.42
CA ALA A 40 9.51 -12.22 -0.94
C ALA A 40 8.21 -13.04 -1.03
N GLY A 41 8.30 -14.25 -1.58
CA GLY A 41 7.12 -15.08 -1.83
C GLY A 41 6.42 -14.82 -3.16
N ALA A 42 6.89 -13.86 -3.98
CA ALA A 42 6.44 -13.76 -5.36
C ALA A 42 6.81 -15.03 -6.14
N GLN A 43 5.81 -15.68 -6.74
CA GLN A 43 6.05 -16.87 -7.57
C GLN A 43 6.79 -16.53 -8.87
N TRP A 44 6.62 -15.30 -9.36
CA TRP A 44 7.16 -14.82 -10.64
C TRP A 44 7.80 -13.44 -10.46
N ARG A 45 8.81 -13.12 -11.29
CA ARG A 45 9.40 -11.78 -11.30
C ARG A 45 8.36 -10.76 -11.78
N VAL A 46 8.18 -9.71 -10.99
CA VAL A 46 7.40 -8.52 -11.35
C VAL A 46 8.09 -7.81 -12.51
N SER A 47 7.32 -7.40 -13.51
CA SER A 47 7.81 -6.68 -14.69
C SER A 47 6.94 -5.48 -15.06
N VAL A 48 7.48 -4.67 -15.96
CA VAL A 48 6.72 -3.69 -16.75
C VAL A 48 6.30 -4.35 -18.05
N ASN A 49 5.01 -4.29 -18.36
CA ASN A 49 4.44 -4.90 -19.56
C ASN A 49 3.53 -3.92 -20.30
N VAL A 50 3.93 -3.50 -21.49
CA VAL A 50 3.11 -2.66 -22.38
C VAL A 50 2.89 -3.45 -23.66
N VAL A 51 1.65 -3.83 -23.93
CA VAL A 51 1.31 -4.77 -25.01
C VAL A 51 0.19 -4.20 -25.87
N GLY A 52 0.40 -4.20 -27.18
CA GLY A 52 -0.55 -3.67 -28.15
C GLY A 52 -0.64 -2.14 -28.11
N GLY A 53 -1.54 -1.60 -28.94
CA GLY A 53 -1.69 -0.15 -29.14
C GLY A 53 -0.52 0.48 -29.92
N SER A 54 -0.39 1.81 -29.88
CA SER A 54 0.50 2.57 -30.76
C SER A 54 1.13 3.79 -30.07
N ASN A 55 2.31 4.22 -30.52
CA ASN A 55 3.01 5.42 -30.01
C ASN A 55 3.30 5.42 -28.50
N ASN A 56 3.52 4.25 -27.91
CA ASN A 56 3.93 4.16 -26.51
C ASN A 56 5.46 4.31 -26.39
N ILE A 57 5.90 5.08 -25.41
CA ILE A 57 7.32 5.22 -25.06
C ILE A 57 7.57 4.44 -23.78
N VAL A 58 8.36 3.38 -23.87
CA VAL A 58 8.75 2.54 -22.72
C VAL A 58 10.27 2.56 -22.61
N THR A 59 10.81 3.33 -21.67
CA THR A 59 12.26 3.58 -21.59
C THR A 59 12.75 3.68 -20.14
N ASN A 60 14.02 3.39 -19.88
CA ASN A 60 14.65 3.55 -18.57
C ASN A 60 13.92 2.87 -17.39
N ASN A 61 13.12 1.83 -17.65
CA ASN A 61 12.51 1.03 -16.60
C ASN A 61 13.47 -0.08 -16.20
N SER A 62 13.54 -0.41 -14.91
CA SER A 62 14.41 -1.45 -14.39
C SER A 62 13.65 -2.42 -13.49
N ILE A 63 14.14 -3.66 -13.45
CA ILE A 63 13.66 -4.66 -12.50
C ILE A 63 14.64 -4.62 -11.33
N GLY A 64 14.14 -4.18 -10.17
CA GLY A 64 14.89 -4.14 -8.92
C GLY A 64 15.26 -5.54 -8.40
N PRO A 65 16.20 -5.63 -7.45
CA PRO A 65 16.55 -6.87 -6.80
C PRO A 65 15.33 -7.47 -6.09
N VAL A 66 15.24 -8.79 -5.99
CA VAL A 66 14.14 -9.42 -5.22
C VAL A 66 14.27 -9.00 -3.76
N ASN A 67 13.26 -8.29 -3.24
CA ASN A 67 13.20 -7.90 -1.84
C ASN A 67 12.84 -9.12 -0.99
N LYS A 68 13.85 -9.88 -0.57
CA LYS A 68 13.70 -11.05 0.31
C LYS A 68 13.24 -10.69 1.74
N ALA A 69 13.13 -9.41 2.08
CA ALA A 69 12.89 -8.92 3.43
C ALA A 69 11.42 -8.89 3.89
N LEU A 70 10.43 -9.19 3.03
CA LEU A 70 9.01 -8.97 3.34
C LEU A 70 8.19 -10.26 3.17
N ALA A 71 8.31 -11.18 4.12
CA ALA A 71 7.39 -12.31 4.31
C ALA A 71 6.52 -12.15 5.57
N THR A 72 6.38 -10.92 6.09
CA THR A 72 5.61 -10.61 7.30
C THR A 72 4.51 -9.60 7.01
N PRO A 73 3.29 -9.77 7.56
CA PRO A 73 2.15 -8.92 7.23
C PRO A 73 2.13 -7.67 8.12
N LEU A 74 3.10 -6.75 8.03
CA LEU A 74 3.04 -5.51 8.82
C LEU A 74 3.63 -4.31 8.08
N ILE A 75 2.78 -3.29 7.93
CA ILE A 75 3.04 -1.86 7.68
C ILE A 75 3.82 -1.54 6.38
N TYR A 76 3.08 -1.00 5.40
CA TYR A 76 3.66 -0.41 4.19
C TYR A 76 4.25 0.97 4.52
N TYR A 77 5.57 1.07 4.61
CA TYR A 77 6.26 2.35 4.67
C TYR A 77 7.06 2.54 3.38
N SER A 78 6.74 3.58 2.60
CA SER A 78 7.49 3.95 1.41
C SER A 78 8.37 5.15 1.70
N VAL A 79 9.68 4.93 1.71
CA VAL A 79 10.67 6.00 1.65
C VAL A 79 11.05 6.19 0.18
N VAL A 80 10.68 7.33 -0.39
CA VAL A 80 11.15 7.72 -1.73
C VAL A 80 12.32 8.68 -1.54
N GLN A 81 13.55 8.17 -1.73
CA GLN A 81 14.74 9.00 -1.80
C GLN A 81 14.97 9.42 -3.25
N THR A 82 14.89 10.73 -3.53
CA THR A 82 15.33 11.31 -4.80
C THR A 82 16.64 12.06 -4.56
N ALA A 83 17.76 11.35 -4.41
CA ALA A 83 19.07 11.99 -4.25
C ALA A 83 20.13 11.30 -5.11
N THR A 84 20.92 12.10 -5.83
CA THR A 84 22.11 11.72 -6.59
C THR A 84 23.39 11.68 -5.72
N GLY A 85 23.26 11.48 -4.40
CA GLY A 85 24.36 11.47 -3.42
C GLY A 85 24.24 10.30 -2.42
N PRO A 86 25.29 10.01 -1.63
CA PRO A 86 25.36 8.77 -0.86
C PRO A 86 24.52 8.87 0.42
N GLU A 87 23.57 7.95 0.49
CA GLU A 87 22.91 7.42 1.68
C GLU A 87 21.90 8.33 2.42
N LEU A 88 20.62 7.95 2.32
CA LEU A 88 19.59 8.38 3.25
C LEU A 88 19.69 7.52 4.50
N VAL A 89 20.11 8.12 5.60
CA VAL A 89 20.01 7.51 6.93
C VAL A 89 18.68 7.94 7.53
N VAL A 90 17.69 7.06 7.51
CA VAL A 90 16.44 7.24 8.27
C VAL A 90 16.71 6.73 9.69
N ASP A 91 17.09 7.63 10.58
CA ASP A 91 17.20 7.35 12.01
C ASP A 91 15.99 7.95 12.74
N GLY A 92 15.31 7.14 13.57
CA GLY A 92 14.21 7.61 14.42
C GLY A 92 12.80 7.69 13.79
N LEU A 93 12.44 6.84 12.81
CA LEU A 93 11.04 6.73 12.40
C LEU A 93 10.21 6.07 13.51
N ALA A 94 9.49 6.88 14.28
CA ALA A 94 8.49 6.41 15.23
C ALA A 94 7.11 6.43 14.59
N VAL A 95 6.57 5.24 14.30
CA VAL A 95 5.14 5.08 14.02
C VAL A 95 4.44 4.96 15.38
N ALA A 96 3.59 5.92 15.72
CA ALA A 96 2.78 5.81 16.92
C ALA A 96 1.70 4.76 16.67
N ASP A 97 1.74 3.66 17.43
CA ASP A 97 0.70 2.64 17.39
C ASP A 97 -0.63 3.29 17.80
N VAL A 98 -1.61 3.18 16.91
CA VAL A 98 -3.01 3.45 17.26
C VAL A 98 -3.36 2.48 18.39
N PRO A 99 -4.01 2.92 19.49
CA PRO A 99 -4.39 2.04 20.58
C PRO A 99 -5.01 0.76 20.06
N GLU A 100 -4.44 -0.38 20.46
CA GLU A 100 -4.75 -1.68 19.88
C GLU A 100 -6.27 -1.93 19.85
N PRO A 101 -6.79 -2.75 18.93
CA PRO A 101 -8.22 -3.06 18.84
C PRO A 101 -8.86 -3.44 20.19
N ALA A 102 -8.09 -4.03 21.11
CA ALA A 102 -8.51 -4.34 22.48
C ALA A 102 -8.82 -3.08 23.33
N ALA A 103 -8.07 -1.99 23.19
CA ALA A 103 -8.30 -0.75 23.94
C ALA A 103 -9.66 -0.12 23.60
N TRP A 104 -10.02 -0.13 22.31
CA TRP A 104 -11.33 0.31 21.84
C TRP A 104 -12.45 -0.59 22.36
N GLN A 105 -12.22 -1.90 22.40
CA GLN A 105 -13.18 -2.85 22.93
C GLN A 105 -13.42 -2.65 24.43
N MET A 106 -12.37 -2.40 25.22
CA MET A 106 -12.51 -2.13 26.65
C MET A 106 -13.29 -0.83 26.90
N LEU A 107 -13.05 0.20 26.08
CA LEU A 107 -13.78 1.48 26.15
C LEU A 107 -15.25 1.30 25.78
N LEU A 108 -15.56 0.56 24.71
CA LEU A 108 -16.93 0.25 24.29
C LEU A 108 -17.66 -0.62 25.31
N MET A 109 -16.98 -1.62 25.91
CA MET A 109 -17.55 -2.43 26.98
C MET A 109 -17.83 -1.57 28.23
N GLY A 110 -16.91 -0.69 28.63
CA GLY A 110 -17.08 0.22 29.75
C GLY A 110 -18.30 1.12 29.58
N PHE A 111 -18.41 1.80 28.43
CA PHE A 111 -19.58 2.64 28.13
C PHE A 111 -20.87 1.84 27.99
N GLY A 112 -20.80 0.62 27.42
CA GLY A 112 -21.94 -0.28 27.31
C GLY A 112 -22.50 -0.71 28.67
N MET A 113 -21.62 -1.09 29.62
CA MET A 113 -22.03 -1.49 30.97
C MET A 113 -22.67 -0.34 31.75
N ILE A 114 -22.05 0.84 31.75
CA ILE A 114 -22.58 2.02 32.45
C ILE A 114 -23.94 2.42 31.85
N GLY A 115 -24.04 2.51 30.51
CA GLY A 115 -25.28 2.84 29.84
C GLY A 115 -26.39 1.79 30.05
N GLY A 116 -26.03 0.51 30.14
CA GLY A 116 -26.95 -0.58 30.46
C GLY A 116 -27.54 -0.47 31.87
N ALA A 117 -26.70 -0.22 32.87
CA ALA A 117 -27.12 -0.07 34.26
C ALA A 117 -28.12 1.10 34.45
N VAL A 118 -27.83 2.26 33.85
CA VAL A 118 -28.71 3.45 33.91
C VAL A 118 -30.07 3.16 33.29
N ARG A 119 -30.11 2.51 32.12
CA ARG A 119 -31.38 2.17 31.45
C ARG A 119 -32.22 1.18 32.26
N HIS A 120 -31.58 0.21 32.92
CA HIS A 120 -32.30 -0.75 33.75
C HIS A 120 -32.92 -0.11 34.98
N HIS A 121 -32.19 0.79 35.63
CA HIS A 121 -32.69 1.57 36.77
C HIS A 121 -33.90 2.42 36.38
N ASN A 122 -33.82 3.18 35.29
CA ASN A 122 -34.91 4.05 34.85
C ASN A 122 -36.17 3.26 34.45
N ARG A 123 -36.02 2.04 33.91
CA ARG A 123 -37.17 1.15 33.61
C ARG A 123 -37.87 0.64 34.86
N ARG A 124 -37.16 0.49 35.98
CA ARG A 124 -37.76 0.08 37.26
C ARG A 124 -38.55 1.24 37.86
N LEU A 125 -38.01 2.45 37.82
CA LEU A 125 -38.70 3.64 38.31
C LEU A 125 -39.96 3.97 37.49
N ALA A 126 -39.95 3.73 36.18
CA ALA A 126 -41.13 3.99 35.33
C ALA A 126 -42.25 2.94 35.47
N ARG A 127 -42.08 1.90 36.28
CA ARG A 127 -43.05 0.79 36.47
C ARG A 127 -43.65 0.72 37.87
N GLY A 128 -43.26 1.61 38.78
CA GLY A 128 -43.84 1.77 40.12
C GLY A 128 -44.59 3.09 40.21
#